data_AF-A0A5N8XNV8-F1
#
_entry.id   AF-A0A5N8XNV8-F1
#
_cell.length_a   1.000
_cell.length_b   1.000
_cell.length_c   1.000
_cell.angle_alpha   90.00
_cell.angle_beta   90.00
_cell.angle_gamma   90.00
#
_symmetry.space_group_name_H-M   'P 1'
#
loop_
_entity.id
_entity.type
_entity.pdbx_description
1 polymer ?
#
loop_
_entity_poly.entity_id
_entity_poly.type
_entity_poly.pdbx_seq_one_letter_code
_entity_poly.pdbx_strand_id
1 'polypeptide(L)'
;MQSLKRPGRTAPKRPQPVVEPEPEGVEPDDEFDAYDTFEMYRVVCPDCAQPIALLADEEVLPEHALCASPWNPFGLTVCAGTGRAAAEARSADESTEPQEQGTALLLTLPQGLDWRTQPFSHVGGPGSRPIRMPVVRRQVDHRQAA
;
A
#
# COMPACT_ATOMS: atom_id res chain seq x y z
N MET A 1 -9.94 -44.26 16.49
CA MET A 1 -10.83 -43.74 15.44
C MET A 1 -10.03 -43.53 14.17
N GLN A 2 -10.51 -44.09 13.06
CA GLN A 2 -9.79 -44.17 11.79
C GLN A 2 -9.81 -42.82 11.06
N SER A 3 -8.64 -42.31 10.68
CA SER A 3 -8.56 -41.13 9.81
C SER A 3 -8.83 -41.57 8.37
N LEU A 4 -9.98 -41.14 7.82
CA LEU A 4 -10.36 -41.39 6.44
C LEU A 4 -9.46 -40.57 5.51
N LYS A 5 -8.72 -41.26 4.65
CA LYS A 5 -7.88 -40.68 3.59
C LYS A 5 -8.78 -39.92 2.60
N ARG A 6 -8.59 -38.60 2.50
CA ARG A 6 -9.21 -37.78 1.43
C ARG A 6 -8.63 -38.17 0.07
N PRO A 7 -9.46 -38.38 -0.98
CA PRO A 7 -8.97 -38.66 -2.33
C PRO A 7 -8.29 -37.43 -2.93
N GLY A 8 -7.26 -37.69 -3.74
CA GLY A 8 -6.35 -36.69 -4.30
C GLY A 8 -7.04 -35.63 -5.15
N ARG A 9 -6.56 -34.40 -4.99
CA ARG A 9 -6.93 -33.22 -5.79
C ARG A 9 -6.36 -33.38 -7.20
N THR A 10 -7.23 -33.44 -8.20
CA THR A 10 -6.89 -33.42 -9.62
C THR A 10 -6.11 -32.15 -9.99
N ALA A 11 -5.12 -32.29 -10.86
CA ALA A 11 -4.24 -31.19 -11.31
C ALA A 11 -5.05 -30.08 -12.00
N PRO A 12 -4.75 -28.79 -11.77
CA PRO A 12 -5.43 -27.71 -12.45
C PRO A 12 -5.05 -27.71 -13.94
N LYS A 13 -6.10 -27.58 -14.77
CA LYS A 13 -6.04 -27.43 -16.22
C LYS A 13 -5.29 -26.14 -16.57
N ARG A 14 -4.45 -26.23 -17.62
CA ARG A 14 -3.75 -25.17 -18.37
C ARG A 14 -4.20 -23.73 -18.06
N PRO A 15 -3.29 -22.78 -17.72
CA PRO A 15 -3.68 -21.39 -17.52
C PRO A 15 -4.27 -20.84 -18.83
N GLN A 16 -5.48 -20.31 -18.73
CA GLN A 16 -6.09 -19.55 -19.82
C GLN A 16 -5.34 -18.22 -19.95
N PRO A 17 -5.09 -17.71 -21.17
CA PRO A 17 -4.52 -16.39 -21.33
C PRO A 17 -5.47 -15.38 -20.72
N VAL A 18 -4.99 -14.64 -19.72
CA VAL A 18 -5.69 -13.48 -19.16
C VAL A 18 -5.73 -12.47 -20.29
N VAL A 19 -6.92 -12.28 -20.87
CA VAL A 19 -7.20 -11.13 -21.71
C VAL A 19 -7.19 -9.94 -20.77
N GLU A 20 -6.23 -9.04 -20.98
CA GLU A 20 -6.15 -7.76 -20.30
C GLU A 20 -7.45 -7.00 -20.63
N PRO A 21 -8.30 -6.67 -19.64
CA PRO A 21 -9.47 -5.85 -19.93
C PRO A 21 -8.97 -4.49 -20.39
N GLU A 22 -9.29 -4.15 -21.64
CA GLU A 22 -9.09 -2.81 -22.17
C GLU A 22 -9.82 -1.84 -21.23
N PRO A 23 -9.16 -0.81 -20.69
CA PRO A 23 -9.82 0.12 -19.81
C PRO A 23 -10.93 0.82 -20.59
N GLU A 24 -12.18 0.50 -20.24
CA GLU A 24 -13.34 1.23 -20.72
C GLU A 24 -13.13 2.69 -20.34
N GLY A 25 -12.92 3.53 -21.36
CA GLY A 25 -12.70 4.96 -21.17
C GLY A 25 -13.89 5.54 -20.44
N VAL A 26 -13.66 5.95 -19.19
CA VAL A 26 -14.58 6.84 -18.49
C VAL A 26 -14.49 8.17 -19.25
N GLU A 27 -15.52 8.45 -20.05
CA GLU A 27 -15.76 9.78 -20.59
C GLU A 27 -15.74 10.76 -19.40
N PRO A 28 -14.98 11.87 -19.46
CA PRO A 28 -14.98 12.85 -18.39
C PRO A 28 -16.36 13.51 -18.36
N ASP A 29 -17.19 13.09 -17.42
CA ASP A 29 -18.41 13.81 -17.09
C ASP A 29 -17.95 15.11 -16.41
N ASP A 30 -18.04 16.24 -17.13
CA ASP A 30 -17.69 17.61 -16.70
C ASP A 30 -18.52 18.11 -15.49
N GLU A 31 -19.30 17.24 -14.84
CA GLU A 31 -20.15 17.53 -13.68
C GLU A 31 -19.52 17.09 -12.34
N PHE A 32 -18.41 16.34 -12.35
CA PHE A 32 -17.66 15.96 -11.13
C PHE A 32 -16.80 17.09 -10.55
N ASP A 33 -16.48 18.12 -11.32
CA ASP A 33 -15.52 19.17 -10.90
C ASP A 33 -16.16 20.25 -9.99
N ALA A 34 -17.49 20.28 -9.89
CA ALA A 34 -18.21 21.30 -9.12
C ALA A 34 -18.40 20.97 -7.62
N TYR A 35 -18.23 19.72 -7.21
CA TYR A 35 -18.50 19.27 -5.82
C TYR A 35 -17.32 18.59 -5.10
N ASP A 36 -16.20 18.29 -5.78
CA ASP A 36 -15.07 17.54 -5.20
C ASP A 36 -13.78 18.35 -5.02
N THR A 37 -13.78 19.67 -5.28
CA THR A 37 -12.65 20.53 -4.90
C THR A 37 -12.74 20.89 -3.42
N PHE A 38 -12.53 19.92 -2.54
CA PHE A 38 -12.34 20.21 -1.12
C PHE A 38 -11.03 20.97 -0.95
N GLU A 39 -11.12 22.23 -0.53
CA GLU A 39 -9.94 23.05 -0.22
C GLU A 39 -9.29 22.50 1.06
N MET A 40 -8.25 21.68 0.87
CA MET A 40 -7.45 21.09 1.94
C MET A 40 -6.33 22.06 2.33
N TYR A 41 -6.24 22.39 3.62
CA TYR A 41 -5.14 23.17 4.17
C TYR A 41 -4.46 22.40 5.31
N ARG A 42 -3.30 22.87 5.75
CA ARG A 42 -2.55 22.21 6.82
C ARG A 42 -2.44 23.10 8.06
N VAL A 43 -2.71 22.49 9.21
CA VAL A 43 -2.53 23.12 10.53
C VAL A 43 -1.61 22.30 11.41
N VAL A 44 -0.93 22.93 12.36
CA VAL A 44 -0.07 22.26 13.33
C VAL A 44 -0.87 21.98 14.59
N CYS A 45 -1.04 20.71 14.93
CA CYS A 45 -1.70 20.31 16.18
C CYS A 45 -0.94 20.84 17.40
N PRO A 46 -1.61 21.51 18.35
CA PRO A 46 -0.94 22.08 19.52
C PRO A 46 -0.39 21.01 20.49
N ASP A 47 -0.93 19.79 20.48
CA ASP A 47 -0.50 18.73 21.41
C ASP A 47 0.65 17.86 20.87
N CYS A 48 0.64 17.52 19.58
CA CYS A 48 1.68 16.66 18.98
C CYS A 48 2.66 17.38 18.05
N ALA A 49 2.43 18.66 17.76
CA ALA A 49 3.21 19.48 16.84
C ALA A 49 3.34 18.91 15.41
N GLN A 50 2.51 17.93 15.04
CA GLN A 50 2.48 17.39 13.69
C GLN A 50 1.55 18.24 12.80
N PRO A 51 1.90 18.40 11.52
CA PRO A 51 0.99 18.97 10.54
C PRO A 51 -0.17 17.98 10.28
N ILE A 52 -1.39 18.51 10.27
CA ILE A 52 -2.64 17.80 10.02
C ILE A 52 -3.28 18.45 8.80
N ALA A 53 -3.72 17.62 7.85
CA ALA A 53 -4.55 18.09 6.75
C ALA A 53 -6.00 18.23 7.25
N LEU A 54 -6.61 19.36 6.94
CA LEU A 54 -7.94 19.74 7.37
C LEU A 54 -8.71 20.26 6.15
N LEU A 55 -10.00 19.94 6.07
CA LEU A 55 -10.90 20.50 5.05
C LEU A 55 -11.42 21.87 5.51
N ALA A 56 -11.71 22.77 4.56
CA ALA A 56 -12.20 24.12 4.85
C ALA A 56 -13.45 24.18 5.75
N ASP A 57 -14.30 23.15 5.73
CA ASP A 57 -15.53 23.03 6.52
C ASP A 57 -15.36 22.26 7.84
N GLU A 58 -14.16 21.72 8.11
CA GLU A 58 -13.86 21.00 9.35
C GLU A 58 -13.45 21.97 10.48
N GLU A 59 -14.35 22.16 11.44
CA GLU A 59 -14.13 23.05 12.59
C GLU A 59 -13.30 22.43 13.73
N VAL A 60 -13.03 21.12 13.67
CA VAL A 60 -12.30 20.37 14.69
C VAL A 60 -11.22 19.50 14.07
N LEU A 61 -10.12 19.30 14.80
CA LEU A 61 -9.03 18.44 14.36
C LEU A 61 -9.52 16.99 14.24
N PRO A 62 -9.28 16.33 13.09
CA PRO A 62 -9.66 14.94 12.87
C PRO A 62 -8.89 14.02 13.83
N GLU A 63 -9.37 12.78 13.96
CA GLU A 63 -8.64 11.75 14.69
C GLU A 63 -7.28 11.51 14.06
N HIS A 64 -6.24 11.70 14.86
CA HIS A 64 -4.86 11.49 14.45
C HIS A 64 -4.09 10.84 15.60
N ALA A 65 -2.99 10.18 15.26
CA ALA A 65 -2.20 9.41 16.21
C ALA A 65 -0.74 9.85 16.19
N LEU A 66 -0.09 9.68 17.33
CA LEU A 66 1.35 9.87 17.48
C LEU A 66 2.03 8.52 17.66
N CYS A 67 3.17 8.33 17.00
CA CYS A 67 4.08 7.24 17.30
C CYS A 67 4.79 7.53 18.62
N ALA A 68 4.81 6.57 19.55
CA ALA A 68 5.60 6.70 20.78
C ALA A 68 7.09 6.99 20.53
N SER A 69 7.64 6.50 19.40
CA SER A 69 8.95 6.89 18.90
C SER A 69 9.04 6.70 17.38
N PRO A 70 9.99 7.34 16.68
CA PRO A 70 10.23 7.10 15.25
C PRO A 70 10.60 5.66 14.92
N TRP A 71 11.12 4.90 15.89
CA TRP A 71 11.55 3.51 15.75
C TRP A 71 10.46 2.49 16.10
N ASN A 72 9.28 2.94 16.56
CA ASN A 72 8.14 2.07 16.87
C ASN A 72 6.89 2.53 16.10
N PRO A 73 6.77 2.22 14.80
CA PRO A 73 5.67 2.67 13.96
C PRO A 73 4.33 1.98 14.31
N PHE A 74 4.36 0.90 15.08
CA PHE A 74 3.15 0.16 15.48
C PHE A 74 2.59 0.62 16.83
N GLY A 75 3.35 1.44 17.58
CA GLY A 75 2.93 2.01 18.85
C GLY A 75 2.13 3.29 18.68
N LEU A 76 1.20 3.34 17.73
CA LEU A 76 0.33 4.49 17.50
C LEU A 76 -0.71 4.58 18.61
N THR A 77 -0.80 5.76 19.23
CA THR A 77 -1.87 6.11 20.17
C THR A 77 -2.57 7.36 19.70
N VAL A 78 -3.91 7.41 19.83
CA VAL A 78 -4.71 8.61 19.50
C VAL A 78 -4.15 9.81 20.25
N CYS A 79 -3.92 10.90 19.53
CA CYS A 79 -3.42 12.13 20.10
C CYS A 79 -4.51 12.79 20.96
N ALA A 80 -4.11 13.34 22.10
CA ALA A 80 -5.00 14.12 22.97
C ALA A 80 -5.57 15.38 22.28
N GLY A 81 -4.95 15.84 21.18
CA GLY A 81 -5.43 16.96 20.37
C GLY A 81 -6.57 16.60 19.41
N THR A 82 -6.95 15.32 19.29
CA THR A 82 -8.12 14.90 18.52
C THR A 82 -9.38 15.63 19.02
N GLY A 83 -10.14 16.24 18.10
CA GLY A 83 -11.38 16.95 18.43
C GLY A 83 -11.20 18.35 19.01
N ARG A 84 -9.96 18.87 19.15
CA ARG A 84 -9.74 20.29 19.46
C ARG A 84 -10.23 21.19 18.33
N ALA A 85 -10.59 22.42 18.65
CA ALA A 85 -11.01 23.40 17.64
C ALA A 85 -9.87 23.71 16.66
N ALA A 86 -10.18 23.72 15.37
CA ALA A 86 -9.24 24.08 14.30
C ALA A 86 -8.64 25.48 14.50
N ALA A 87 -9.43 26.42 15.02
CA ALA A 87 -9.02 27.79 15.34
C ALA A 87 -7.92 27.89 16.41
N GLU A 88 -7.69 26.84 17.22
CA GLU A 88 -6.58 26.80 18.18
C GLU A 88 -5.24 26.35 17.53
N ALA A 89 -5.29 25.79 16.33
CA ALA A 89 -4.14 25.30 15.60
C ALA A 89 -3.56 26.41 14.71
N ARG A 90 -2.22 26.50 14.65
CA ARG A 90 -1.53 27.44 13.75
C ARG A 90 -1.44 26.86 12.35
N SER A 91 -1.44 27.71 11.31
CA SER A 91 -1.17 27.27 9.94
C SER A 91 0.21 26.61 9.85
N ALA A 92 0.30 25.50 9.13
CA ALA A 92 1.57 24.79 8.91
C ALA A 92 2.42 25.43 7.81
N ASP A 93 1.80 26.23 6.94
CA ASP A 93 2.43 26.74 5.72
C ASP A 93 3.21 28.06 5.94
N GLU A 94 3.19 28.65 7.14
CA GLU A 94 4.00 29.83 7.48
C GLU A 94 5.52 29.55 7.49
N SER A 95 5.97 28.29 7.32
CA SER A 95 7.37 27.89 7.58
C SER A 95 8.13 27.29 6.39
N THR A 96 7.51 27.15 5.21
CA THR A 96 8.17 26.48 4.09
C THR A 96 8.03 27.30 2.82
N GLU A 97 9.09 28.03 2.46
CA GLU A 97 9.21 28.65 1.14
C GLU A 97 8.81 27.62 0.06
N PRO A 98 7.86 27.96 -0.85
CA PRO A 98 7.43 27.03 -1.88
C PRO A 98 8.61 26.72 -2.79
N GLN A 99 9.13 25.50 -2.66
CA GLN A 99 10.19 25.03 -3.54
C GLN A 99 9.56 24.69 -4.89
N GLU A 100 9.68 25.60 -5.86
CA GLU A 100 9.24 25.38 -7.25
C GLU A 100 10.08 24.27 -7.89
N GLN A 101 9.68 23.02 -7.67
CA GLN A 101 10.21 21.86 -8.37
C GLN A 101 9.28 21.56 -9.53
N GLY A 102 9.80 21.51 -10.75
CA GLY A 102 8.98 21.20 -11.93
C GLY A 102 8.23 19.88 -11.73
N THR A 103 6.92 19.87 -11.97
CA THR A 103 6.03 18.70 -11.76
C THR A 103 6.53 17.44 -12.46
N ALA A 104 7.13 17.59 -13.63
CA ALA A 104 7.76 16.48 -14.35
C ALA A 104 8.91 15.83 -13.55
N LEU A 105 9.70 16.59 -12.80
CA LEU A 105 10.79 16.05 -11.96
C LEU A 105 10.24 15.29 -10.74
N LEU A 106 9.13 15.76 -10.16
CA LEU A 106 8.47 15.14 -9.00
C LEU A 106 7.75 13.84 -9.36
N LEU A 107 7.08 13.83 -10.52
CA LEU A 107 6.27 12.70 -10.96
C LEU A 107 7.07 11.67 -11.77
N THR A 108 8.27 12.03 -12.24
CA THR A 108 9.15 11.08 -12.90
C THR A 108 9.91 10.28 -11.85
N LEU A 109 9.56 9.00 -11.76
CA LEU A 109 10.34 8.03 -11.00
C LEU A 109 11.80 8.02 -11.51
N PRO A 110 12.81 8.21 -10.64
CA PRO A 110 14.20 8.17 -11.07
C PRO A 110 14.51 6.86 -11.80
N GLN A 111 15.31 6.95 -12.87
CA GLN A 111 15.75 5.76 -13.59
C GLN A 111 16.49 4.82 -12.62
N GLY A 112 16.01 3.58 -12.51
CA GLY A 112 16.55 2.57 -11.58
C GLY A 112 15.83 2.49 -10.23
N LEU A 113 14.89 3.39 -9.92
CA LEU A 113 14.07 3.30 -8.71
C LEU A 113 12.81 2.47 -8.96
N ASP A 114 12.95 1.16 -9.16
CA ASP A 114 11.78 0.27 -9.14
C ASP A 114 11.41 -0.05 -7.69
N TRP A 115 10.33 0.57 -7.20
CA TRP A 115 9.84 0.37 -5.83
C TRP A 115 9.51 -1.11 -5.52
N ARG A 116 9.24 -1.92 -6.55
CA ARG A 116 8.96 -3.37 -6.41
C ARG A 116 10.21 -4.21 -6.20
N THR A 117 11.39 -3.72 -6.49
CA THR A 117 12.66 -4.46 -6.30
C THR A 117 13.50 -3.91 -5.15
N GLN A 118 12.94 -2.94 -4.40
CA GLN A 118 13.58 -2.39 -3.21
C GLN A 118 13.82 -3.49 -2.16
N PRO A 119 14.84 -3.36 -1.30
CA PRO A 119 15.22 -4.39 -0.32
C PRO A 119 14.14 -4.74 0.73
N PHE A 120 13.08 -3.93 0.84
CA PHE A 120 11.91 -4.20 1.67
C PHE A 120 10.72 -4.80 0.90
N SER A 121 10.84 -4.96 -0.42
CA SER A 121 9.83 -5.62 -1.24
C SER A 121 9.83 -7.12 -0.97
N HIS A 122 8.64 -7.69 -0.78
CA HIS A 122 8.44 -9.14 -0.68
C HIS A 122 8.53 -9.84 -2.05
N VAL A 123 8.62 -9.07 -3.14
CA VAL A 123 8.75 -9.62 -4.50
C VAL A 123 10.21 -10.02 -4.74
N GLY A 124 10.46 -11.32 -4.92
CA GLY A 124 11.78 -11.84 -5.32
C GLY A 124 12.67 -12.35 -4.19
N GLY A 125 12.25 -12.24 -2.92
CA GLY A 125 12.99 -12.79 -1.79
C GLY A 125 13.09 -14.33 -1.80
N PRO A 126 13.98 -14.95 -1.00
CA PRO A 126 14.13 -16.41 -0.95
C PRO A 126 12.81 -17.17 -0.71
N GLY A 127 11.86 -16.57 0.02
CA GLY A 127 10.53 -17.11 0.28
C GLY A 127 9.52 -16.99 -0.87
N SER A 128 9.80 -16.17 -1.89
CA SER A 128 8.93 -16.02 -3.08
C SER A 128 9.29 -17.02 -4.19
N ARG A 129 10.33 -17.85 -4.00
CA ARG A 129 10.69 -18.89 -4.95
C ARG A 129 9.79 -20.11 -4.76
N PRO A 130 9.15 -20.65 -5.82
CA PRO A 130 8.38 -21.87 -5.71
C PRO A 130 9.27 -23.00 -5.19
N ILE A 131 8.81 -23.68 -4.13
CA ILE A 131 9.51 -24.82 -3.54
C ILE A 131 9.66 -25.90 -4.64
N ARG A 132 10.90 -26.15 -5.06
CA ARG A 132 11.19 -27.27 -5.98
C ARG A 132 11.14 -28.57 -5.18
N MET A 133 10.05 -29.32 -5.33
CA MET A 133 9.98 -30.69 -4.82
C MET A 133 10.94 -31.58 -5.64
N PRO A 134 11.86 -32.33 -5.00
CA PRO A 134 12.69 -33.28 -5.72
C PRO A 134 11.80 -34.37 -6.34
N VAL A 135 11.92 -34.55 -7.65
CA VAL A 135 11.26 -35.64 -8.36
C VAL A 135 11.94 -36.95 -7.93
N VAL A 136 11.27 -37.72 -7.08
CA VAL A 136 11.71 -39.07 -6.73
C VAL A 136 11.64 -39.92 -8.01
N ARG A 137 12.81 -40.24 -8.57
CA ARG A 137 12.92 -41.19 -9.68
C ARG A 137 12.51 -42.56 -9.16
N ARG A 138 11.32 -43.02 -9.54
CA ARG A 138 10.89 -44.41 -9.27
C ARG A 138 11.75 -45.33 -10.14
N GLN A 139 12.76 -45.95 -9.53
CA GLN A 139 13.52 -47.03 -10.14
C GLN A 139 12.54 -48.19 -10.39
N VAL A 140 12.29 -48.50 -11.66
CA VAL A 140 11.55 -49.68 -12.07
C VAL A 140 12.60 -50.77 -12.30
N ASP A 141 12.79 -51.64 -11.31
CA ASP A 141 13.64 -52.81 -11.45
C ASP A 141 12.95 -53.82 -12.37
N HIS A 142 13.35 -53.85 -13.64
CA HIS A 142 13.10 -54.98 -14.52
C HIS A 142 14.12 -56.08 -14.22
N ARG A 143 13.81 -56.94 -13.25
CA ARG A 143 14.44 -58.27 -13.18
C ARG A 143 13.81 -59.15 -14.25
N GLN A 144 14.57 -59.32 -15.35
CA GLN A 144 14.29 -60.26 -16.42
C GLN A 144 14.29 -61.70 -15.91
N ALA A 145 13.48 -62.49 -16.61
CA ALA A 145 13.28 -63.92 -16.47
C ALA A 145 14.56 -64.75 -16.68
N ALA A 146 14.62 -65.89 -16.00
CA ALA A 146 15.20 -67.13 -16.46
C ALA A 146 14.35 -68.27 -15.91
#